data_AF-X1C3Y5-F1
#
_entry.id   AF-X1C3Y5-F1
#
_cell.length_a   1.000
_cell.length_b   1.000
_cell.length_c   1.000
_cell.angle_alpha   90.00
_cell.angle_beta   90.00
_cell.angle_gamma   90.00
#
_symmetry.space_group_name_H-M   'P 1'
#
loop_
_entity.id
_entity.type
_entity.pdbx_description
1 polymer ?
#
loop_
_entity_poly.entity_id
_entity_poly.type
_entity_poly.pdbx_seq_one_letter_code
_entity_poly.pdbx_strand_id
1 'polypeptide(L)'
;ALKYKDVFTSITEEKPIYDDWGKLLGDGFTMIVAEDEKRKDNPFLEIPHQNKRISDECKALTLINRYPSMARIVDPDIEKSISDKLPSHLKLSKGINLVTISRKFYPSLCFNLIPEDILASIFLSMKAAILYCVEEAIEKDFYDIPISPFFNIGLKVGGSQPRIHSQVYIDLNMDGHGSRLEGHLEAFKEMGDNCHLCQTSHGDSDRIIIKTKFWTFYTTGSPVRNYHIRFHPNEHLRRFSQLKVNQINDLAKVLKVIFQGLDDISI
;
A
#
# COMPACT_ATOMS: atom_id res chain seq x y z
N ALA A 1 -3.02 -19.09 -23.49
CA ALA A 1 -3.21 -18.02 -22.49
C ALA A 1 -3.82 -18.65 -21.25
N LEU A 2 -3.09 -18.74 -20.13
CA LEU A 2 -3.74 -19.03 -18.85
C LEU A 2 -4.76 -17.91 -18.62
N LYS A 3 -6.04 -18.25 -18.59
CA LYS A 3 -7.12 -17.33 -18.27
C LYS A 3 -6.94 -16.98 -16.79
N TYR A 4 -6.25 -15.88 -16.51
CA TYR A 4 -5.98 -15.46 -15.13
C TYR A 4 -7.29 -15.40 -14.35
N LYS A 5 -7.39 -16.16 -13.25
CA LYS A 5 -8.53 -16.10 -12.34
C LYS A 5 -8.28 -14.98 -11.34
N ASP A 6 -8.83 -13.82 -11.65
CA ASP A 6 -8.75 -12.65 -10.79
C ASP A 6 -9.81 -12.71 -9.68
N VAL A 7 -9.39 -13.10 -8.46
CA VAL A 7 -10.28 -13.25 -7.31
C VAL A 7 -11.02 -11.96 -6.95
N PHE A 8 -10.46 -10.80 -7.28
CA PHE A 8 -11.09 -9.50 -7.02
C PHE A 8 -12.30 -9.23 -7.90
N THR A 9 -12.49 -9.99 -8.98
CA THR A 9 -13.69 -9.84 -9.83
C THR A 9 -14.97 -10.15 -9.05
N SER A 10 -14.94 -10.99 -8.00
CA SER A 10 -16.13 -11.22 -7.15
C SER A 10 -16.49 -10.00 -6.31
N ILE A 11 -15.51 -9.15 -6.01
CA ILE A 11 -15.71 -7.90 -5.28
C ILE A 11 -16.19 -6.81 -6.24
N THR A 12 -15.55 -6.66 -7.40
CA THR A 12 -15.88 -5.57 -8.32
C THR A 12 -17.19 -5.78 -9.10
N GLU A 13 -17.53 -7.04 -9.40
CA GLU A 13 -18.69 -7.39 -10.23
C GLU A 13 -19.81 -8.13 -9.48
N GLU A 14 -19.67 -8.36 -8.17
CA GLU A 14 -20.67 -9.08 -7.35
C GLU A 14 -20.98 -10.50 -7.89
N LYS A 15 -19.98 -11.16 -8.48
CA LYS A 15 -20.14 -12.51 -9.07
C LYS A 15 -19.19 -13.50 -8.43
N PRO A 16 -19.69 -14.58 -7.81
CA PRO A 16 -18.82 -15.62 -7.28
C PRO A 16 -17.87 -16.17 -8.35
N ILE A 17 -16.64 -16.47 -7.94
CA ILE A 17 -15.62 -17.04 -8.83
C ILE A 17 -15.30 -18.44 -8.35
N TYR A 18 -15.21 -19.37 -9.29
CA TYR A 18 -14.89 -20.76 -9.03
C TYR A 18 -13.62 -21.20 -9.76
N ASP A 19 -12.90 -22.15 -9.18
CA ASP A 19 -11.83 -22.84 -9.88
C ASP A 19 -12.38 -23.84 -10.93
N ASP A 20 -11.50 -24.51 -11.67
CA ASP A 20 -11.93 -25.42 -12.76
C ASP A 20 -12.57 -26.71 -12.20
N TRP A 21 -12.42 -26.95 -10.89
CA TRP A 21 -13.00 -28.08 -10.16
C TRP A 21 -14.27 -27.68 -9.38
N GLY A 22 -14.75 -26.44 -9.54
CA GLY A 22 -15.97 -25.95 -8.90
C GLY A 22 -15.80 -25.46 -7.45
N LYS A 23 -14.57 -25.31 -6.95
CA LYS A 23 -14.32 -24.72 -5.63
C LYS A 23 -14.48 -23.21 -5.67
N LEU A 24 -15.21 -22.65 -4.70
CA LEU A 24 -15.37 -21.21 -4.54
C LEU A 24 -14.02 -20.53 -4.21
N LEU A 25 -13.60 -19.58 -5.04
CA LEU A 25 -12.40 -18.77 -4.89
C LEU A 25 -12.71 -17.39 -4.29
N GLY A 26 -13.86 -16.82 -4.62
CA GLY A 26 -14.31 -15.52 -4.13
C GLY A 26 -15.82 -15.41 -4.15
N ASP A 27 -16.40 -14.86 -3.09
CA ASP A 27 -17.84 -14.73 -2.83
C ASP A 27 -18.31 -13.26 -2.75
N GLY A 28 -17.39 -12.30 -2.84
CA GLY A 28 -17.69 -10.88 -2.75
C GLY A 28 -17.88 -10.35 -1.32
N PHE A 29 -17.65 -11.17 -0.29
CA PHE A 29 -17.62 -10.71 1.10
C PHE A 29 -16.31 -10.01 1.39
N THR A 30 -16.39 -8.72 1.71
CA THR A 30 -15.23 -7.89 2.05
C THR A 30 -15.68 -6.63 2.79
N MET A 31 -14.73 -5.85 3.29
CA MET A 31 -14.96 -4.48 3.76
C MET A 31 -14.17 -3.54 2.86
N ILE A 32 -14.86 -2.60 2.24
CA ILE A 32 -14.28 -1.58 1.37
C ILE A 32 -14.14 -0.31 2.21
N VAL A 33 -12.91 0.05 2.54
CA VAL A 33 -12.61 1.23 3.37
C VAL A 33 -12.71 2.52 2.55
N ALA A 34 -12.34 2.45 1.27
CA ALA A 34 -12.45 3.57 0.35
C ALA A 34 -12.77 3.13 -1.09
N GLU A 35 -13.62 3.89 -1.78
CA GLU A 35 -13.82 3.86 -3.23
C GLU A 35 -13.34 5.19 -3.80
N ASP A 36 -12.29 5.15 -4.62
CA ASP A 36 -11.46 6.31 -4.94
C ASP A 36 -11.13 7.07 -3.64
N GLU A 37 -11.41 8.37 -3.57
CA GLU A 37 -11.16 9.20 -2.37
C GLU A 37 -12.31 9.19 -1.36
N LYS A 38 -13.40 8.44 -1.61
CA LYS A 38 -14.60 8.44 -0.76
C LYS A 38 -14.50 7.34 0.30
N ARG A 39 -14.73 7.71 1.56
CA ARG A 39 -14.86 6.78 2.69
C ARG A 39 -16.11 5.92 2.55
N LYS A 40 -16.02 4.69 3.04
CA LYS A 40 -17.07 3.68 2.93
C LYS A 40 -17.27 2.96 4.25
N ASP A 41 -16.78 1.73 4.37
CA ASP A 41 -16.93 0.93 5.58
C ASP A 41 -15.97 1.41 6.66
N ASN A 42 -16.43 1.39 7.91
CA ASN A 42 -15.58 1.70 9.04
C ASN A 42 -14.42 0.70 9.07
N PRO A 43 -13.15 1.17 9.13
CA PRO A 43 -12.01 0.28 9.10
C PRO A 43 -12.03 -0.69 10.25
N PHE A 44 -12.68 -0.41 11.40
CA PHE A 44 -12.93 -1.25 12.58
C PHE A 44 -14.33 -1.95 12.60
N LEU A 45 -14.98 -2.12 11.44
CA LEU A 45 -16.18 -2.96 11.36
C LEU A 45 -15.85 -4.44 11.66
N GLU A 46 -16.60 -5.06 12.56
CA GLU A 46 -16.34 -6.45 13.00
C GLU A 46 -16.68 -7.49 11.93
N ILE A 47 -17.81 -7.30 11.27
CA ILE A 47 -18.42 -8.30 10.41
C ILE A 47 -18.30 -7.84 8.94
N PRO A 48 -17.57 -8.58 8.08
CA PRO A 48 -17.57 -8.30 6.66
C PRO A 48 -18.94 -8.58 6.06
N HIS A 49 -19.31 -7.85 5.01
CA HIS A 49 -20.58 -8.02 4.33
C HIS A 49 -20.38 -8.20 2.83
N GLN A 50 -21.41 -8.71 2.17
CA GLN A 50 -21.46 -8.72 0.73
C GLN A 50 -21.56 -7.28 0.21
N ASN A 51 -20.69 -6.93 -0.72
CA ASN A 51 -20.73 -5.62 -1.36
C ASN A 51 -21.63 -5.67 -2.59
N LYS A 52 -22.33 -4.56 -2.85
CA LYS A 52 -22.98 -4.35 -4.14
C LYS A 52 -21.93 -4.19 -5.22
N ARG A 53 -22.29 -4.49 -6.47
CA ARG A 53 -21.45 -4.19 -7.64
C ARG A 53 -20.89 -2.76 -7.56
N ILE A 54 -19.57 -2.67 -7.71
CA ILE A 54 -18.84 -1.40 -7.68
C ILE A 54 -19.14 -0.61 -8.95
N SER A 55 -19.38 0.70 -8.81
CA SER A 55 -19.69 1.60 -9.93
C SER A 55 -18.62 1.52 -11.03
N ASP A 56 -19.04 1.61 -12.29
CA ASP A 56 -18.14 1.68 -13.44
C ASP A 56 -17.30 2.97 -13.47
N GLU A 57 -17.75 4.00 -12.74
CA GLU A 57 -17.03 5.27 -12.56
C GLU A 57 -15.86 5.17 -11.57
N CYS A 58 -15.93 4.20 -10.65
CA CYS A 58 -14.88 3.97 -9.66
C CYS A 58 -13.61 3.46 -10.36
N LYS A 59 -12.47 4.07 -10.06
CA LYS A 59 -11.19 3.72 -10.68
C LYS A 59 -10.37 2.79 -9.81
N ALA A 60 -10.38 3.00 -8.50
CA ALA A 60 -9.68 2.17 -7.54
C ALA A 60 -10.46 2.03 -6.24
N LEU A 61 -10.23 0.94 -5.51
CA LEU A 61 -10.82 0.71 -4.20
C LEU A 61 -9.77 0.14 -3.24
N THR A 62 -9.90 0.50 -1.97
CA THR A 62 -9.06 -0.01 -0.88
C THR A 62 -9.91 -0.81 0.09
N LEU A 63 -9.52 -2.05 0.34
CA LEU A 63 -10.27 -3.01 1.13
C LEU A 63 -9.42 -3.63 2.24
N ILE A 64 -10.06 -4.17 3.28
CA ILE A 64 -9.39 -4.93 4.32
C ILE A 64 -8.88 -6.25 3.73
N ASN A 65 -7.61 -6.56 3.96
CA ASN A 65 -7.01 -7.80 3.49
C ASN A 65 -7.74 -9.00 4.13
N ARG A 66 -8.15 -9.96 3.31
CA ARG A 66 -8.83 -11.19 3.75
C ARG A 66 -7.96 -12.06 4.65
N TYR A 67 -6.64 -12.04 4.42
CA TYR A 67 -5.66 -12.80 5.19
C TYR A 67 -4.65 -11.82 5.80
N PRO A 68 -5.07 -11.04 6.81
CA PRO A 68 -4.24 -10.02 7.40
C PRO A 68 -3.09 -10.64 8.20
N SER A 69 -1.95 -9.97 8.25
CA SER A 69 -0.80 -10.38 9.08
C SER A 69 -0.93 -9.90 10.53
N MET A 70 -1.83 -8.96 10.80
CA MET A 70 -2.09 -8.36 12.11
C MET A 70 -3.58 -8.38 12.42
N ALA A 71 -3.92 -8.55 13.69
CA ALA A 71 -5.31 -8.57 14.12
C ALA A 71 -5.82 -7.14 14.34
N ARG A 72 -6.79 -6.74 13.52
CA ARG A 72 -7.44 -5.44 13.65
C ARG A 72 -8.41 -5.38 14.83
N ILE A 73 -9.15 -6.47 15.01
CA ILE A 73 -10.12 -6.69 16.08
C ILE A 73 -9.85 -8.08 16.62
N VAL A 74 -9.83 -8.20 17.94
CA VAL A 74 -9.63 -9.45 18.65
C VAL A 74 -10.85 -9.59 19.56
N ASP A 75 -11.48 -10.74 19.51
CA ASP A 75 -12.56 -11.06 20.44
C ASP A 75 -12.05 -10.92 21.89
N PRO A 76 -12.76 -10.24 22.81
CA PRO A 76 -12.26 -9.99 24.16
C PRO A 76 -11.90 -11.25 24.95
N ASP A 77 -12.63 -12.36 24.74
CA ASP A 77 -12.34 -13.62 25.44
C ASP A 77 -11.07 -14.27 24.89
N ILE A 78 -10.86 -14.18 23.58
CA ILE A 78 -9.61 -14.61 22.93
C ILE A 78 -8.44 -13.73 23.37
N GLU A 79 -8.63 -12.41 23.38
CA GLU A 79 -7.61 -11.45 23.79
C GLU A 79 -7.15 -11.72 25.22
N LYS A 80 -8.09 -11.95 26.14
CA LYS A 80 -7.79 -12.32 27.52
C LYS A 80 -7.03 -13.64 27.61
N SER A 81 -7.49 -14.67 26.89
CA SER A 81 -6.84 -15.99 26.89
C SER A 81 -5.40 -15.95 26.36
N ILE A 82 -5.14 -15.10 25.37
CA ILE A 82 -3.78 -14.87 24.84
C ILE A 82 -2.96 -14.11 25.87
N SER A 83 -3.48 -12.99 26.38
CA SER A 83 -2.75 -12.10 27.29
C SER A 83 -2.31 -12.80 28.58
N ASP A 84 -3.15 -13.68 29.13
CA ASP A 84 -2.83 -14.47 30.34
C ASP A 84 -1.66 -15.45 30.14
N LYS A 85 -1.35 -15.82 28.89
CA LYS A 85 -0.29 -16.78 28.53
C LYS A 85 0.90 -16.13 27.85
N LEU A 86 0.77 -14.86 27.44
CA LEU A 86 1.77 -14.17 26.65
C LEU A 86 2.93 -13.74 27.57
N PRO A 87 4.18 -14.07 27.24
CA PRO A 87 5.34 -13.53 27.95
C PRO A 87 5.29 -12.00 27.96
N SER A 88 5.70 -11.38 29.08
CA SER A 88 5.61 -9.93 29.30
C SER A 88 6.37 -9.06 28.29
N HIS A 89 7.33 -9.63 27.57
CA HIS A 89 8.12 -8.96 26.53
C HIS A 89 7.52 -9.10 25.13
N LEU A 90 6.40 -9.82 24.97
CA LEU A 90 5.70 -10.01 23.71
C LEU A 90 4.36 -9.28 23.74
N LYS A 91 3.87 -8.92 22.56
CA LYS A 91 2.54 -8.33 22.35
C LYS A 91 1.80 -9.10 21.28
N LEU A 92 0.47 -9.12 21.40
CA LEU A 92 -0.38 -9.58 20.30
C LEU A 92 -0.25 -8.60 19.14
N SER A 93 0.08 -9.08 17.95
CA SER A 93 0.25 -8.23 16.78
C SER A 93 -1.08 -7.62 16.34
N LYS A 94 -1.31 -6.36 16.73
CA LYS A 94 -2.48 -5.56 16.35
C LYS A 94 -2.17 -4.64 15.19
N GLY A 95 -3.10 -4.52 14.25
CA GLY A 95 -2.89 -3.73 13.04
C GLY A 95 -3.98 -3.85 11.99
N ILE A 96 -3.95 -2.95 11.00
CA ILE A 96 -4.83 -2.96 9.84
C ILE A 96 -4.00 -3.28 8.60
N ASN A 97 -4.36 -4.34 7.89
CA ASN A 97 -3.77 -4.67 6.60
C ASN A 97 -4.76 -4.32 5.49
N LEU A 98 -4.36 -3.44 4.57
CA LEU A 98 -5.16 -3.01 3.43
C LEU A 98 -4.62 -3.59 2.13
N VAL A 99 -5.51 -3.75 1.16
CA VAL A 99 -5.19 -4.01 -0.25
C VAL A 99 -5.86 -2.93 -1.09
N THR A 100 -5.11 -2.25 -1.96
CA THR A 100 -5.69 -1.33 -2.94
C THR A 100 -5.64 -1.95 -4.32
N ILE A 101 -6.76 -1.99 -5.03
CA ILE A 101 -6.86 -2.53 -6.38
C ILE A 101 -7.43 -1.49 -7.33
N SER A 102 -7.09 -1.61 -8.62
CA SER A 102 -7.88 -0.97 -9.67
C SER A 102 -9.24 -1.66 -9.80
N ARG A 103 -10.29 -0.93 -10.21
CA ARG A 103 -11.62 -1.51 -10.46
C ARG A 103 -11.60 -2.38 -11.72
N LYS A 104 -11.10 -1.87 -12.83
CA LYS A 104 -10.90 -2.63 -14.07
C LYS A 104 -9.65 -3.49 -13.96
N PHE A 105 -9.65 -4.68 -14.56
CA PHE A 105 -8.49 -5.56 -14.54
C PHE A 105 -7.35 -4.97 -15.35
N TYR A 106 -6.21 -4.74 -14.69
CA TYR A 106 -4.94 -4.42 -15.32
C TYR A 106 -3.88 -5.42 -14.84
N PRO A 107 -3.17 -6.12 -15.75
CA PRO A 107 -2.10 -7.04 -15.36
C PRO A 107 -0.97 -6.32 -14.63
N SER A 108 -0.54 -6.84 -13.49
CA SER A 108 0.55 -6.27 -12.69
C SER A 108 1.89 -6.23 -13.44
N LEU A 109 2.15 -7.26 -14.26
CA LEU A 109 3.36 -7.37 -15.09
C LEU A 109 3.38 -6.46 -16.32
N CYS A 110 2.29 -5.74 -16.59
CA CYS A 110 2.22 -4.78 -17.71
C CYS A 110 2.08 -3.36 -17.16
N PHE A 111 2.91 -3.00 -16.18
CA PHE A 111 2.80 -1.76 -15.41
C PHE A 111 2.82 -0.51 -16.32
N ASN A 112 3.66 -0.54 -17.34
CA ASN A 112 3.78 0.46 -18.40
C ASN A 112 2.48 0.69 -19.20
N LEU A 113 1.62 -0.32 -19.34
CA LEU A 113 0.36 -0.24 -20.09
C LEU A 113 -0.82 0.28 -19.26
N ILE A 114 -0.67 0.35 -17.93
CA ILE A 114 -1.73 0.83 -17.04
C ILE A 114 -1.94 2.33 -17.26
N PRO A 115 -3.16 2.81 -17.51
CA PRO A 115 -3.40 4.25 -17.67
C PRO A 115 -2.93 5.06 -16.46
N GLU A 116 -2.35 6.24 -16.71
CA GLU A 116 -1.77 7.10 -15.67
C GLU A 116 -2.80 7.50 -14.62
N ASP A 117 -4.03 7.80 -15.05
CA ASP A 117 -5.12 8.18 -14.17
C ASP A 117 -5.58 7.02 -13.27
N ILE A 118 -5.46 5.77 -13.72
CA ILE A 118 -5.75 4.59 -12.88
C ILE A 118 -4.66 4.40 -11.83
N LEU A 119 -3.38 4.54 -12.19
CA LEU A 119 -2.28 4.47 -11.22
C LEU A 119 -2.40 5.59 -10.17
N ALA A 120 -2.71 6.81 -10.61
CA ALA A 120 -2.98 7.93 -9.71
C ALA A 120 -4.16 7.62 -8.77
N SER A 121 -5.25 7.06 -9.28
CA SER A 121 -6.41 6.65 -8.47
C SER A 121 -6.08 5.56 -7.45
N ILE A 122 -5.17 4.62 -7.75
CA ILE A 122 -4.68 3.65 -6.75
C ILE A 122 -4.00 4.39 -5.60
N PHE A 123 -3.11 5.34 -5.88
CA PHE A 123 -2.46 6.13 -4.83
C PHE A 123 -3.45 6.99 -4.03
N LEU A 124 -4.43 7.60 -4.70
CA LEU A 124 -5.44 8.42 -4.05
C LEU A 124 -6.36 7.60 -3.15
N SER A 125 -6.82 6.44 -3.61
CA SER A 125 -7.65 5.54 -2.80
C SER A 125 -6.89 5.00 -1.59
N MET A 126 -5.65 4.57 -1.82
CA MET A 126 -4.76 4.14 -0.74
C MET A 126 -4.55 5.26 0.29
N LYS A 127 -4.31 6.50 -0.16
CA LYS A 127 -4.17 7.67 0.71
C LYS A 127 -5.45 7.93 1.53
N ALA A 128 -6.62 7.89 0.89
CA ALA A 128 -7.90 8.13 1.57
C ALA A 128 -8.18 7.07 2.65
N ALA A 129 -7.93 5.80 2.34
CA ALA A 129 -8.09 4.71 3.29
C ALA A 129 -7.09 4.79 4.44
N ILE A 130 -5.81 5.12 4.18
CA ILE A 130 -4.81 5.35 5.22
C ILE A 130 -5.26 6.44 6.19
N LEU A 131 -5.68 7.60 5.67
CA LEU A 131 -6.15 8.70 6.51
C LEU A 131 -7.35 8.28 7.36
N TYR A 132 -8.30 7.57 6.75
CA TYR A 132 -9.48 7.12 7.47
C TYR A 132 -9.16 6.10 8.58
N CYS A 133 -8.27 5.13 8.29
CA CYS A 133 -7.80 4.16 9.28
C CYS A 133 -7.08 4.83 10.45
N VAL A 134 -6.24 5.84 10.19
CA VAL A 134 -5.53 6.58 11.24
C VAL A 134 -6.49 7.36 12.12
N GLU A 135 -7.47 8.06 11.53
CA GLU A 135 -8.47 8.80 12.30
C GLU A 135 -9.25 7.88 13.24
N GLU A 136 -9.77 6.76 12.72
CA GLU A 136 -10.53 5.79 13.51
C GLU A 136 -9.67 5.05 14.55
N ALA A 137 -8.37 4.88 14.28
CA ALA A 137 -7.44 4.30 15.24
C ALA A 137 -7.17 5.27 16.40
N ILE A 138 -7.03 6.58 16.12
CA ILE A 138 -6.88 7.61 17.15
C ILE A 138 -8.13 7.69 18.03
N GLU A 139 -9.33 7.59 17.43
CA GLU A 139 -10.59 7.51 18.20
C GLU A 139 -10.67 6.27 19.11
N LYS A 140 -9.79 5.28 18.90
CA LYS A 140 -9.64 4.06 19.70
C LYS A 140 -8.34 4.05 20.53
N ASP A 141 -7.77 5.22 20.80
CA ASP A 141 -6.57 5.41 21.63
C ASP A 141 -5.27 4.79 21.08
N PHE A 142 -5.12 4.71 19.75
CA PHE A 142 -3.84 4.42 19.10
C PHE A 142 -3.17 5.72 18.61
N TYR A 143 -1.88 5.92 18.90
CA TYR A 143 -1.19 7.20 18.62
C TYR A 143 0.09 7.05 17.80
N ASP A 144 0.95 6.09 18.14
CA ASP A 144 2.16 5.77 17.38
C ASP A 144 1.82 4.72 16.34
N ILE A 145 1.40 5.18 15.16
CA ILE A 145 0.85 4.33 14.09
C ILE A 145 1.83 4.28 12.90
N PRO A 146 2.77 3.32 12.88
CA PRO A 146 3.57 3.00 11.71
C PRO A 146 2.72 2.63 10.50
N ILE A 147 3.07 3.16 9.33
CA ILE A 147 2.34 2.89 8.08
C ILE A 147 3.33 2.56 6.96
N SER A 148 3.19 1.37 6.38
CA SER A 148 4.08 0.84 5.35
C SER A 148 3.28 0.46 4.09
N PRO A 149 3.13 1.39 3.13
CA PRO A 149 2.57 1.06 1.81
C PRO A 149 3.64 0.43 0.92
N PHE A 150 3.28 -0.62 0.17
CA PHE A 150 4.19 -1.30 -0.75
C PHE A 150 3.45 -1.97 -1.92
N PHE A 151 4.23 -2.34 -2.95
CA PHE A 151 3.78 -3.11 -4.10
C PHE A 151 4.71 -4.32 -4.28
N ASN A 152 4.12 -5.49 -4.52
CA ASN A 152 4.86 -6.68 -4.95
C ASN A 152 4.43 -7.02 -6.38
N ILE A 153 5.29 -6.73 -7.36
CA ILE A 153 4.98 -6.91 -8.78
C ILE A 153 5.72 -8.15 -9.29
N GLY A 154 4.96 -9.17 -9.67
CA GLY A 154 5.47 -10.41 -10.26
C GLY A 154 5.75 -11.55 -9.27
N LEU A 155 5.75 -12.77 -9.81
CA LEU A 155 5.76 -14.00 -9.01
C LEU A 155 7.07 -14.19 -8.22
N LYS A 156 8.22 -13.73 -8.75
CA LYS A 156 9.54 -13.89 -8.12
C LYS A 156 9.67 -13.13 -6.79
N VAL A 157 8.81 -12.14 -6.55
CA VAL A 157 8.78 -11.34 -5.32
C VAL A 157 7.52 -11.62 -4.49
N GLY A 158 6.84 -12.74 -4.75
CA GLY A 158 5.61 -13.13 -4.05
C GLY A 158 4.34 -12.41 -4.52
N GLY A 159 4.40 -11.67 -5.63
CA GLY A 159 3.22 -11.09 -6.29
C GLY A 159 2.42 -12.16 -7.02
N SER A 160 1.58 -12.90 -6.29
CA SER A 160 0.77 -14.00 -6.82
C SER A 160 -0.50 -13.55 -7.52
N GLN A 161 -1.02 -12.37 -7.17
CA GLN A 161 -2.25 -11.84 -7.77
C GLN A 161 -1.96 -11.22 -9.15
N PRO A 162 -2.72 -11.58 -10.20
CA PRO A 162 -2.44 -11.13 -11.56
C PRO A 162 -2.81 -9.66 -11.78
N ARG A 163 -3.76 -9.13 -11.01
CA ARG A 163 -4.19 -7.73 -11.04
C ARG A 163 -3.17 -6.83 -10.34
N ILE A 164 -2.95 -5.62 -10.86
CA ILE A 164 -2.22 -4.57 -10.15
C ILE A 164 -2.87 -4.27 -8.80
N HIS A 165 -2.08 -4.35 -7.74
CA HIS A 165 -2.55 -4.05 -6.39
C HIS A 165 -1.39 -3.55 -5.53
N SER A 166 -1.72 -2.70 -4.56
CA SER A 166 -0.83 -2.32 -3.46
C SER A 166 -1.29 -3.00 -2.18
N GLN A 167 -0.41 -3.01 -1.19
CA GLN A 167 -0.74 -3.38 0.18
C GLN A 167 -0.28 -2.28 1.12
N VAL A 168 -0.97 -2.14 2.24
CA VAL A 168 -0.58 -1.22 3.31
C VAL A 168 -0.67 -1.92 4.64
N TYR A 169 0.41 -1.88 5.42
CA TYR A 169 0.42 -2.35 6.79
C TYR A 169 0.38 -1.14 7.72
N ILE A 170 -0.64 -1.09 8.58
CA ILE A 170 -0.84 -0.07 9.60
C ILE A 170 -0.70 -0.77 10.95
N ASP A 171 0.38 -0.49 11.66
CA ASP A 171 0.68 -1.14 12.94
C ASP A 171 0.03 -0.38 14.09
N LEU A 172 -0.62 -1.10 15.02
CA LEU A 172 -1.33 -0.54 16.16
C LEU A 172 -0.72 -0.97 17.51
N ASN A 173 0.48 -1.56 17.52
CA ASN A 173 1.18 -1.99 18.75
C ASN A 173 1.95 -0.87 19.44
N MET A 174 2.01 0.30 18.79
CA MET A 174 2.69 1.53 19.25
C MET A 174 4.21 1.41 19.42
N ASP A 175 4.79 0.31 18.95
CA ASP A 175 6.24 0.04 18.93
C ASP A 175 6.72 -0.52 17.57
N GLY A 176 5.82 -0.56 16.59
CA GLY A 176 5.89 -1.37 15.37
C GLY A 176 6.90 -0.95 14.30
N HIS A 177 7.76 0.03 14.57
CA HIS A 177 8.84 0.37 13.65
C HIS A 177 9.98 -0.66 13.70
N GLY A 178 10.18 -1.31 14.86
CA GLY A 178 11.37 -2.12 15.12
C GLY A 178 12.62 -1.25 15.22
N SER A 179 13.63 -1.73 15.95
CA SER A 179 14.82 -0.93 16.31
C SER A 179 15.54 -0.28 15.14
N ARG A 180 15.50 -0.91 13.96
CA ARG A 180 16.13 -0.38 12.74
C ARG A 180 15.39 0.82 12.16
N LEU A 181 14.06 0.76 12.04
CA LEU A 181 13.29 1.88 11.50
C LEU A 181 13.21 3.00 12.53
N GLU A 182 13.14 2.67 13.83
CA GLU A 182 13.24 3.65 14.92
C GLU A 182 14.51 4.49 14.79
N GLY A 183 15.68 3.85 14.64
CA GLY A 183 16.94 4.58 14.44
C GLY A 183 16.96 5.45 13.18
N HIS A 184 16.24 5.07 12.11
CA HIS A 184 16.08 5.94 10.95
C HIS A 184 15.19 7.15 11.25
N LEU A 185 14.07 6.95 11.95
CA LEU A 185 13.14 8.02 12.32
C LEU A 185 13.76 8.99 13.33
N GLU A 186 14.47 8.49 14.34
CA GLU A 186 15.24 9.29 15.29
C GLU A 186 16.29 10.13 14.56
N ALA A 187 17.07 9.54 13.65
CA ALA A 187 18.03 10.28 12.86
C ALA A 187 17.38 11.40 12.03
N PHE A 188 16.23 11.15 11.39
CA PHE A 188 15.49 12.20 10.67
C PHE A 188 14.90 13.26 11.61
N LYS A 189 14.47 12.88 12.81
CA LYS A 189 13.93 13.80 13.82
C LYS A 189 15.03 14.71 14.36
N GLU A 190 16.21 14.16 14.66
CA GLU A 190 17.39 14.91 15.13
C GLU A 190 17.91 15.90 14.07
N MET A 191 17.82 15.56 12.78
CA MET A 191 18.19 16.47 11.69
C MET A 191 17.34 17.75 11.66
N GLY A 192 16.11 17.74 12.19
CA GLY A 192 15.22 18.90 12.17
C GLY A 192 15.03 19.46 10.76
N ASP A 193 15.31 20.75 10.60
CA ASP A 193 15.22 21.45 9.31
C ASP A 193 16.41 21.17 8.37
N ASN A 194 17.48 20.53 8.88
CA ASN A 194 18.66 20.15 8.11
C ASN A 194 18.49 18.78 7.45
N CYS A 195 17.35 18.55 6.81
CA CYS A 195 17.06 17.28 6.17
C CYS A 195 18.08 16.99 5.03
N HIS A 196 18.90 15.96 5.22
CA HIS A 196 19.93 15.59 4.22
C HIS A 196 19.33 15.26 2.85
N LEU A 197 18.11 14.71 2.78
CA LEU A 197 17.44 14.45 1.50
C LEU A 197 17.08 15.74 0.75
N CYS A 198 16.84 16.84 1.46
CA CYS A 198 16.60 18.15 0.85
C CYS A 198 17.89 18.84 0.38
N GLN A 199 19.00 18.58 1.06
CA GLN A 199 20.28 19.26 0.82
C GLN A 199 21.22 18.52 -0.13
N THR A 200 21.07 17.20 -0.25
CA THR A 200 21.97 16.36 -1.04
C THR A 200 21.81 16.62 -2.54
N SER A 201 22.95 16.69 -3.25
CA SER A 201 22.98 16.74 -4.71
C SER A 201 22.89 15.35 -5.35
N HIS A 202 22.90 14.29 -4.54
CA HIS A 202 23.02 12.89 -4.95
C HIS A 202 24.20 12.63 -5.90
N GLY A 203 25.29 13.40 -5.79
CA GLY A 203 26.50 13.23 -6.61
C GLY A 203 26.48 14.07 -7.89
N ASP A 204 25.94 15.29 -7.81
CA ASP A 204 26.02 16.38 -8.80
C ASP A 204 25.52 16.12 -10.23
N SER A 205 25.15 14.89 -10.60
CA SER A 205 24.20 14.51 -11.66
C SER A 205 24.29 13.01 -12.02
N ASP A 206 25.44 12.36 -11.82
CA ASP A 206 25.76 11.04 -12.37
C ASP A 206 24.80 9.91 -11.93
N ARG A 207 24.14 10.08 -10.79
CA ARG A 207 23.19 9.09 -10.24
C ARG A 207 21.74 9.46 -10.47
N ILE A 208 21.44 10.65 -10.98
CA ILE A 208 20.07 11.08 -11.25
C ILE A 208 19.57 10.34 -12.48
N ILE A 209 18.44 9.66 -12.34
CA ILE A 209 17.78 8.93 -13.43
C ILE A 209 16.77 9.84 -14.11
N ILE A 210 15.83 10.37 -13.32
CA ILE A 210 14.79 11.30 -13.79
C ILE A 210 14.56 12.35 -12.70
N LYS A 211 14.46 13.61 -13.11
CA LYS A 211 14.04 14.72 -12.23
C LYS A 211 12.87 15.45 -12.87
N THR A 212 11.78 15.59 -12.13
CA THR A 212 10.61 16.36 -12.53
C THR A 212 10.46 17.58 -11.64
N LYS A 213 9.37 18.34 -11.83
CA LYS A 213 8.98 19.40 -10.91
C LYS A 213 8.78 18.88 -9.49
N PHE A 214 8.25 17.67 -9.33
CA PHE A 214 7.81 17.15 -8.04
C PHE A 214 8.70 16.07 -7.45
N TRP A 215 9.48 15.36 -8.27
CA TRP A 215 10.24 14.18 -7.83
C TRP A 215 11.67 14.18 -8.34
N THR A 216 12.55 13.55 -7.56
CA THR A 216 13.90 13.19 -7.98
C THR A 216 14.07 11.68 -7.81
N PHE A 217 14.34 10.97 -8.91
CA PHE A 217 14.66 9.54 -8.97
C PHE A 217 16.15 9.37 -9.23
N TYR A 218 16.80 8.49 -8.48
CA TYR A 218 18.25 8.33 -8.53
C TYR A 218 18.69 6.91 -8.15
N THR A 219 19.84 6.49 -8.66
CA THR A 219 20.52 5.27 -8.20
C THR A 219 21.14 5.53 -6.84
N THR A 220 20.96 4.60 -5.90
CA THR A 220 21.53 4.77 -4.56
C THR A 220 23.04 4.55 -4.58
N GLY A 221 23.79 5.38 -3.84
CA GLY A 221 25.23 5.18 -3.62
C GLY A 221 25.57 3.97 -2.75
N SER A 222 24.58 3.35 -2.11
CA SER A 222 24.72 2.14 -1.28
C SER A 222 23.60 1.15 -1.61
N PRO A 223 23.64 0.52 -2.80
CA PRO A 223 22.59 -0.37 -3.26
C PRO A 223 22.56 -1.69 -2.47
N VAL A 224 21.36 -2.04 -1.99
CA VAL A 224 21.09 -3.34 -1.36
C VAL A 224 20.74 -4.42 -2.40
N ARG A 225 20.38 -3.99 -3.62
CA ARG A 225 19.98 -4.82 -4.77
C ARG A 225 20.50 -4.18 -6.05
N ASN A 226 20.67 -4.99 -7.09
CA ASN A 226 20.95 -4.49 -8.43
C ASN A 226 19.80 -3.57 -8.88
N TYR A 227 20.12 -2.50 -9.60
CA TYR A 227 19.14 -1.52 -10.11
C TYR A 227 18.23 -0.92 -9.02
N HIS A 228 18.73 -0.81 -7.79
CA HIS A 228 18.00 -0.16 -6.70
C HIS A 228 17.86 1.34 -6.98
N ILE A 229 16.65 1.73 -7.37
CA ILE A 229 16.25 3.12 -7.57
C ILE A 229 15.59 3.63 -6.29
N ARG A 230 16.02 4.80 -5.83
CA ARG A 230 15.33 5.55 -4.77
C ARG A 230 14.73 6.81 -5.37
N PHE A 231 13.70 7.32 -4.71
CA PHE A 231 13.11 8.59 -5.07
C PHE A 231 12.60 9.31 -3.83
N HIS A 232 12.52 10.63 -3.93
CA HIS A 232 11.90 11.47 -2.91
C HIS A 232 11.18 12.66 -3.58
N PRO A 233 10.18 13.25 -2.90
CA PRO A 233 9.58 14.49 -3.37
C PRO A 233 10.61 15.62 -3.28
N ASN A 234 10.53 16.59 -4.19
CA ASN A 234 11.35 17.80 -4.15
C ASN A 234 10.89 18.76 -3.04
N GLU A 235 9.62 18.67 -2.64
CA GLU A 235 9.07 19.35 -1.45
C GLU A 235 9.36 18.49 -0.22
N HIS A 236 9.72 19.14 0.90
CA HIS A 236 9.91 18.42 2.17
C HIS A 236 8.55 17.94 2.69
N LEU A 237 8.33 16.62 2.63
CA LEU A 237 7.13 15.95 3.12
C LEU A 237 7.52 14.85 4.09
N ARG A 238 6.77 14.73 5.19
CA ARG A 238 7.03 13.73 6.24
C ARG A 238 6.21 12.45 6.05
N ARG A 239 5.07 12.53 5.35
CA ARG A 239 4.11 11.42 5.21
C ARG A 239 3.59 11.32 3.78
N PHE A 240 3.37 10.09 3.33
CA PHE A 240 2.72 9.81 2.04
C PHE A 240 1.36 10.52 1.90
N SER A 241 0.58 10.59 2.98
CA SER A 241 -0.72 11.25 2.99
C SER A 241 -0.67 12.77 2.75
N GLN A 242 0.50 13.41 2.84
CA GLN A 242 0.67 14.83 2.55
C GLN A 242 0.84 15.13 1.06
N LEU A 243 1.03 14.11 0.21
CA LEU A 243 1.18 14.30 -1.23
C LEU A 243 -0.07 14.95 -1.83
N LYS A 244 0.14 15.98 -2.64
CA LYS A 244 -0.90 16.69 -3.40
C LYS A 244 -1.25 15.91 -4.66
N VAL A 245 -2.44 16.14 -5.20
CA VAL A 245 -2.95 15.44 -6.41
C VAL A 245 -1.99 15.59 -7.59
N ASN A 246 -1.43 16.77 -7.81
CA ASN A 246 -0.44 17.00 -8.87
C ASN A 246 0.87 16.21 -8.67
N GLN A 247 1.34 16.06 -7.43
CA GLN A 247 2.50 15.22 -7.10
C GLN A 247 2.20 13.75 -7.35
N ILE A 248 0.99 13.27 -7.01
CA ILE A 248 0.56 11.89 -7.25
C ILE A 248 0.43 11.59 -8.75
N ASN A 249 -0.17 12.51 -9.52
CA ASN A 249 -0.29 12.35 -10.97
C ASN A 249 1.08 12.29 -11.65
N ASP A 250 2.00 13.17 -11.26
CA ASP A 250 3.36 13.16 -11.78
C ASP A 250 4.12 11.89 -11.36
N LEU A 251 3.93 11.42 -10.11
CA LEU A 251 4.50 10.15 -9.65
C LEU A 251 4.03 8.97 -10.51
N ALA A 252 2.72 8.89 -10.79
CA ALA A 252 2.15 7.84 -11.62
C ALA A 252 2.78 7.82 -13.01
N LYS A 253 2.93 8.99 -13.63
CA LYS A 253 3.60 9.14 -14.94
C LYS A 253 5.06 8.70 -14.88
N VAL A 254 5.83 9.17 -13.91
CA VAL A 254 7.27 8.86 -13.83
C VAL A 254 7.50 7.39 -13.53
N LEU A 255 6.71 6.78 -12.64
CA LEU A 255 6.82 5.35 -12.36
C LEU A 255 6.61 4.51 -13.62
N LYS A 256 5.65 4.85 -14.49
CA LYS A 256 5.49 4.15 -15.77
C LYS A 256 6.75 4.19 -16.63
N VAL A 257 7.39 5.36 -16.72
CA VAL A 257 8.63 5.54 -17.48
C VAL A 257 9.77 4.72 -16.85
N ILE A 258 9.89 4.72 -15.52
CA ILE A 258 10.91 3.95 -14.81
C ILE A 258 10.70 2.44 -15.03
N PHE A 259 9.48 1.93 -14.86
CA PHE A 259 9.19 0.51 -15.06
C PHE A 259 9.40 0.10 -16.52
N GLN A 260 8.99 0.92 -17.49
CA GLN A 260 9.33 0.67 -18.90
C GLN A 260 10.84 0.60 -19.12
N GLY A 261 11.59 1.53 -18.54
CA GLY A 261 13.06 1.53 -18.65
C GLY A 261 13.71 0.30 -18.03
N LEU A 262 13.15 -0.23 -16.94
CA LEU A 262 13.58 -1.50 -16.33
C LEU A 262 13.23 -2.72 -17.21
N ASP A 263 12.03 -2.74 -17.78
CA ASP A 263 11.60 -3.78 -18.72
C ASP A 263 12.49 -3.80 -19.98
N ASP A 264 12.83 -2.65 -20.52
CA ASP A 264 13.68 -2.49 -21.72
C ASP A 264 15.10 -3.05 -21.51
N ILE A 265 15.59 -3.03 -20.27
CA ILE A 265 16.87 -3.65 -19.87
C ILE A 265 16.71 -5.06 -19.30
N SER A 266 15.53 -5.66 -19.44
CA SER A 266 15.21 -7.05 -19.05
C SER A 266 15.34 -7.34 -17.54
N ILE A 267 14.89 -6.41 -16.69
CA ILE A 267 14.88 -6.56 -15.22
C ILE A 267 13.51 -6.94 -14.69
#